data_AF-A0A9W6CB98-F1
#
_entry.id   AF-A0A9W6CB98-F1
#
_cell.length_a   1.000
_cell.length_b   1.000
_cell.length_c   1.000
_cell.angle_alpha   90.00
_cell.angle_beta   90.00
_cell.angle_gamma   90.00
#
_symmetry.space_group_name_H-M   'P 1'
#
loop_
_entity.id
_entity.type
_entity.pdbx_description
1 polymer ?
#
loop_
_entity_poly.entity_id
_entity_poly.type
_entity_poly.pdbx_seq_one_letter_code
_entity_poly.pdbx_strand_id
1 'polypeptide(L)'
;MPHVDLDDLKDGRKAFTKDEWLDILLRSTGIEPDEFTYREKWLLLTRMLPLVENNFNFCELGPRSTGKSHIYKEISPNSILVSGGQTTVANLFYNMGRKTVGLVGMWDCVAFDEVAGINFKDKDGVQIMKDYMASGSFARGKEEIAANASMVFIGNINQSVDVLLKTSSLFDPFPVEMGTDTAFLDRMHCYNPGWEIPKFRPDHFTNDYGFITDYLAEFVRELRKASYGDALDRYFRLGRNLNQRDTIAVRRMVDGYVKLLYPNGEFTKDDIEEILRVALEMRRRVKEQLKKLGGMEFYDVNFSYIDNETFEEKFVSVPEQGGGKLIPEGVCSPGQIYSVARGKTGMIGVFRLESQMLPGNGKFDRTGLGSDRDAKEATNTAFNFLKANSNRISGSISVTSKDYIIGYQDLQGIGMTDKLALPTLIALCSIALGKPTVGTLAVLGEISISGSMIKVDELANTLQVCLDSGAKKVLLPSTSAADLGAVPPELMGSFQIIFYNSAEDAVFKALGVE
;
A
#
# COMPACT_ATOMS: atom_id res chain seq x y z
N MET A 1 27.26 -34.30 0.88
CA MET A 1 27.33 -32.85 0.63
C MET A 1 28.52 -32.30 1.39
N PRO A 2 29.28 -31.35 0.82
CA PRO A 2 30.33 -30.68 1.57
C PRO A 2 29.71 -30.02 2.80
N HIS A 3 30.33 -30.23 3.95
CA HIS A 3 29.94 -29.56 5.19
C HIS A 3 30.16 -28.06 5.01
N VAL A 4 29.10 -27.25 5.11
CA VAL A 4 29.25 -25.79 5.13
C VAL A 4 29.81 -25.39 6.49
N ASP A 5 30.93 -24.70 6.49
CA ASP A 5 31.44 -24.02 7.67
C ASP A 5 30.83 -22.62 7.73
N LEU A 6 29.93 -22.39 8.70
CA LEU A 6 29.30 -21.09 8.89
C LEU A 6 30.28 -20.06 9.46
N ASP A 7 31.32 -20.47 10.18
CA ASP A 7 32.27 -19.52 10.74
C ASP A 7 33.16 -18.95 9.62
N ASP A 8 33.56 -19.78 8.65
CA ASP A 8 34.22 -19.32 7.43
C ASP A 8 33.34 -18.34 6.63
N LEU A 9 32.02 -18.61 6.50
CA LEU A 9 31.08 -17.70 5.84
C LEU A 9 31.01 -16.34 6.55
N LYS A 10 30.93 -16.36 7.89
CA LYS A 10 30.84 -15.15 8.71
C LYS A 10 32.13 -14.34 8.67
N ASP A 11 33.28 -15.00 8.65
CA ASP A 11 34.56 -14.33 8.52
C ASP A 11 34.76 -13.76 7.11
N GLY A 12 34.36 -14.51 6.08
CA GLY A 12 34.34 -14.03 4.70
C GLY A 12 33.43 -12.81 4.52
N ARG A 13 32.24 -12.80 5.16
CA ARG A 13 31.30 -11.68 5.13
C ARG A 13 31.94 -10.36 5.58
N LYS A 14 32.87 -10.37 6.53
CA LYS A 14 33.56 -9.16 7.04
C LYS A 14 34.44 -8.47 6.00
N ALA A 15 34.83 -9.18 4.93
CA ALA A 15 35.64 -8.63 3.86
C ALA A 15 34.84 -7.78 2.84
N PHE A 16 33.51 -7.75 2.95
CA PHE A 16 32.62 -7.08 2.01
C PHE A 16 31.84 -5.95 2.67
N THR A 17 31.62 -4.87 1.93
CA THR A 17 30.55 -3.92 2.26
C THR A 17 29.17 -4.57 2.11
N LYS A 18 28.13 -3.94 2.65
CA LYS A 18 26.74 -4.40 2.49
C LYS A 18 26.36 -4.53 1.01
N ASP A 19 26.70 -3.54 0.19
CA ASP A 19 26.28 -3.50 -1.22
C ASP A 19 27.03 -4.55 -2.05
N GLU A 20 28.34 -4.74 -1.83
CA GLU A 20 29.10 -5.82 -2.47
C GLU A 20 28.56 -7.20 -2.07
N TRP A 21 28.18 -7.39 -0.81
CA TRP A 21 27.59 -8.64 -0.33
C TRP A 21 26.22 -8.93 -0.97
N LEU A 22 25.36 -7.90 -1.05
CA LEU A 22 24.09 -7.98 -1.77
C LEU A 22 24.30 -8.41 -3.22
N ASP A 23 25.29 -7.83 -3.89
CA ASP A 23 25.61 -8.14 -5.28
C ASP A 23 26.11 -9.59 -5.44
N ILE A 24 26.92 -10.08 -4.50
CA ILE A 24 27.36 -11.48 -4.48
C ILE A 24 26.16 -12.43 -4.30
N LEU A 25 25.23 -12.13 -3.39
CA LEU A 25 24.04 -12.95 -3.19
C LEU A 25 23.20 -13.02 -4.48
N LEU A 26 22.99 -11.89 -5.15
CA LEU A 26 22.25 -11.83 -6.41
C LEU A 26 22.97 -12.58 -7.54
N ARG A 27 24.29 -12.40 -7.69
CA ARG A 27 25.10 -13.17 -8.65
C ARG A 27 25.04 -14.67 -8.40
N SER A 28 25.02 -15.07 -7.14
CA SER A 28 24.87 -16.48 -6.74
C SER A 28 23.51 -17.07 -7.12
N THR A 29 22.52 -16.23 -7.44
CA THR A 29 21.23 -16.65 -8.02
C THR A 29 21.16 -16.56 -9.55
N GLY A 30 22.27 -16.18 -10.21
CA GLY A 30 22.38 -16.03 -11.66
C GLY A 30 22.03 -14.64 -12.19
N ILE A 31 21.88 -13.64 -11.32
CA ILE A 31 21.46 -12.28 -11.69
C ILE A 31 22.67 -11.34 -11.74
N GLU A 32 22.77 -10.51 -12.77
CA GLU A 32 23.77 -9.43 -12.84
C GLU A 32 23.29 -8.18 -12.10
N PRO A 33 23.85 -7.81 -10.94
CA PRO A 33 23.31 -6.73 -10.12
C PRO A 33 23.44 -5.35 -10.76
N ASP A 34 24.45 -5.14 -11.62
CA ASP A 34 24.73 -3.83 -12.24
C ASP A 34 23.61 -3.36 -13.19
N GLU A 35 22.77 -4.27 -13.67
CA GLU A 35 21.60 -3.98 -14.52
C GLU A 35 20.33 -3.64 -13.72
N PHE A 36 20.41 -3.59 -12.38
CA PHE A 36 19.27 -3.32 -11.50
C PHE A 36 19.51 -2.10 -10.61
N THR A 37 18.46 -1.30 -10.45
CA THR A 37 18.40 -0.26 -9.44
C THR A 37 18.48 -0.85 -8.03
N TYR A 38 18.88 -0.03 -7.07
CA TYR A 38 18.95 -0.44 -5.67
C TYR A 38 17.63 -1.06 -5.16
N ARG A 39 16.50 -0.47 -5.56
CA ARG A 39 15.17 -0.96 -5.23
C ARG A 39 14.92 -2.37 -5.80
N GLU A 40 15.23 -2.58 -7.08
CA GLU A 40 15.05 -3.87 -7.73
C GLU A 40 15.94 -4.96 -7.09
N LYS A 41 17.18 -4.63 -6.71
CA LYS A 41 18.07 -5.53 -5.95
C LYS A 41 17.42 -6.03 -4.66
N TRP A 42 16.81 -5.13 -3.89
CA TRP A 42 16.06 -5.50 -2.67
C TRP A 42 14.88 -6.42 -2.97
N LEU A 43 14.08 -6.13 -4.01
CA LEU A 43 12.94 -6.97 -4.40
C LEU A 43 13.36 -8.38 -4.84
N LEU A 44 14.53 -8.50 -5.47
CA LEU A 44 15.12 -9.78 -5.84
C LEU A 44 15.65 -10.52 -4.60
N LEU A 45 16.29 -9.82 -3.67
CA LEU A 45 16.70 -10.39 -2.37
C LEU A 45 15.50 -10.91 -1.58
N THR A 46 14.35 -10.21 -1.59
CA THR A 46 13.10 -10.65 -0.92
C THR A 46 12.69 -12.06 -1.33
N ARG A 47 12.99 -12.48 -2.58
CA ARG A 47 12.67 -13.82 -3.07
C ARG A 47 13.47 -14.93 -2.37
N MET A 48 14.57 -14.60 -1.71
CA MET A 48 15.36 -15.56 -0.93
C MET A 48 14.79 -15.78 0.48
N LEU A 49 13.92 -14.90 0.98
CA LEU A 49 13.35 -15.01 2.33
C LEU A 49 12.69 -16.37 2.61
N PRO A 50 11.88 -16.96 1.72
CA PRO A 50 11.28 -18.27 1.97
C PRO A 50 12.29 -19.41 2.14
N LEU A 51 13.49 -19.26 1.58
CA LEU A 51 14.57 -20.25 1.66
C LEU A 51 15.32 -20.16 3.00
N VAL A 52 15.45 -18.97 3.57
CA VAL A 52 16.21 -18.72 4.83
C VAL A 52 15.33 -18.68 6.08
N GLU A 53 14.01 -18.52 5.92
CA GLU A 53 13.04 -18.51 7.02
C GLU A 53 12.20 -19.79 7.08
N ASN A 54 11.87 -20.25 8.29
CA ASN A 54 10.94 -21.36 8.49
C ASN A 54 9.49 -20.87 8.43
N ASN A 55 8.61 -21.59 7.72
CA ASN A 55 7.18 -21.27 7.63
C ASN A 55 6.93 -19.80 7.21
N PHE A 56 7.64 -19.34 6.18
CA PHE A 56 7.46 -17.99 5.65
C PHE A 56 6.44 -17.97 4.51
N ASN A 57 5.34 -17.25 4.71
CA ASN A 57 4.26 -17.12 3.74
C ASN A 57 4.50 -15.92 2.82
N PHE A 58 4.82 -16.18 1.56
CA PHE A 58 5.24 -15.19 0.59
C PHE A 58 4.33 -15.19 -0.63
N CYS A 59 4.01 -13.99 -1.13
CA CYS A 59 3.26 -13.78 -2.36
C CYS A 59 4.05 -12.87 -3.29
N GLU A 60 4.17 -13.24 -4.57
CA GLU A 60 4.66 -12.36 -5.63
C GLU A 60 3.76 -12.45 -6.85
N LEU A 61 3.12 -11.33 -7.18
CA LEU A 61 2.27 -11.19 -8.34
C LEU A 61 2.82 -10.06 -9.23
N GLY A 62 2.90 -10.32 -10.53
CA GLY A 62 3.47 -9.34 -11.46
C GLY A 62 3.46 -9.81 -12.90
N PRO A 63 4.01 -9.02 -13.84
CA PRO A 63 4.08 -9.36 -15.25
C PRO A 63 4.81 -10.68 -15.51
N ARG A 64 4.54 -11.30 -16.67
CA ARG A 64 5.29 -12.47 -17.15
C ARG A 64 6.76 -12.10 -17.43
N SER A 65 7.63 -13.09 -17.36
CA SER A 65 9.06 -13.00 -17.71
C SER A 65 9.91 -12.14 -16.77
N THR A 66 9.58 -12.10 -15.48
CA THR A 66 10.36 -11.45 -14.41
C THR A 66 11.16 -12.44 -13.56
N GLY A 67 11.24 -13.72 -13.96
CA GLY A 67 12.01 -14.76 -13.27
C GLY A 67 11.44 -15.26 -11.93
N LYS A 68 10.16 -14.99 -11.63
CA LYS A 68 9.53 -15.28 -10.32
C LYS A 68 9.73 -16.73 -9.82
N SER A 69 9.60 -17.71 -10.72
CA SER A 69 9.70 -19.14 -10.37
C SER A 69 11.13 -19.68 -10.35
N HIS A 70 12.11 -18.94 -10.90
CA HIS A 70 13.49 -19.42 -11.10
C HIS A 70 14.14 -19.83 -9.78
N ILE A 71 14.08 -18.96 -8.78
CA ILE A 71 14.73 -19.16 -7.49
C ILE A 71 14.26 -20.43 -6.77
N TYR A 72 12.96 -20.71 -6.80
CA TYR A 72 12.37 -21.86 -6.11
C TYR A 72 12.55 -23.18 -6.86
N LYS A 73 13.03 -23.12 -8.10
CA LYS A 73 13.25 -24.29 -8.95
C LYS A 73 14.73 -24.63 -9.05
N GLU A 74 15.59 -23.63 -9.19
CA GLU A 74 16.99 -23.84 -9.58
C GLU A 74 17.98 -23.60 -8.44
N ILE A 75 17.62 -22.87 -7.37
CA ILE A 75 18.60 -22.44 -6.34
C ILE A 75 18.74 -23.39 -5.15
N SER A 76 17.69 -24.12 -4.76
CA SER A 76 17.74 -25.03 -3.61
C SER A 76 17.18 -26.39 -3.97
N PRO A 77 17.93 -27.50 -3.72
CA PRO A 77 17.42 -28.85 -3.87
C PRO A 77 16.39 -29.21 -2.77
N ASN A 78 16.17 -28.32 -1.79
CA ASN A 78 15.17 -28.46 -0.73
C ASN A 78 13.94 -27.57 -0.99
N SER A 79 13.76 -27.09 -2.22
CA SER A 79 12.55 -26.40 -2.68
C SER A 79 11.82 -27.21 -3.76
N ILE A 80 10.49 -27.17 -3.76
CA ILE A 80 9.66 -27.77 -4.81
C ILE A 80 8.74 -26.73 -5.46
N LEU A 81 8.74 -26.69 -6.79
CA LEU A 81 7.80 -25.89 -7.58
C LEU A 81 6.64 -26.79 -8.05
N VAL A 82 5.44 -26.49 -7.54
CA VAL A 82 4.19 -27.14 -7.93
C VAL A 82 3.58 -26.36 -9.10
N SER A 83 3.70 -26.90 -10.30
CA SER A 83 3.14 -26.32 -11.53
C SER A 83 1.82 -26.99 -11.93
N GLY A 84 0.89 -26.22 -12.51
CA GLY A 84 -0.32 -26.77 -13.14
C GLY A 84 -1.56 -26.90 -12.25
N GLY A 85 -1.60 -26.22 -11.09
CA GLY A 85 -2.83 -25.93 -10.34
C GLY A 85 -3.53 -27.11 -9.63
N GLN A 86 -3.29 -28.35 -10.06
CA GLN A 86 -3.93 -29.54 -9.50
C GLN A 86 -3.06 -30.17 -8.41
N THR A 87 -3.03 -29.55 -7.22
CA THR A 87 -2.56 -30.22 -6.01
C THR A 87 -3.74 -30.74 -5.19
N THR A 88 -3.50 -31.74 -4.35
CA THR A 88 -4.51 -32.25 -3.41
C THR A 88 -4.05 -32.00 -1.99
N VAL A 89 -5.00 -31.89 -1.06
CA VAL A 89 -4.68 -31.77 0.38
C VAL A 89 -3.82 -32.95 0.84
N ALA A 90 -4.05 -34.16 0.30
CA ALA A 90 -3.26 -35.34 0.63
C ALA A 90 -1.80 -35.24 0.16
N ASN A 91 -1.56 -34.67 -1.03
CA ASN A 91 -0.21 -34.46 -1.55
C ASN A 91 0.53 -33.37 -0.79
N LEU A 92 -0.17 -32.27 -0.47
CA LEU A 92 0.45 -31.13 0.20
C LEU A 92 0.74 -31.42 1.68
N PHE A 93 -0.20 -32.04 2.41
CA PHE A 93 -0.14 -32.16 3.87
C PHE A 93 0.05 -33.59 4.39
N TYR A 94 -0.94 -34.46 4.20
CA TYR A 94 -0.88 -35.82 4.75
C TYR A 94 -1.79 -36.78 4.01
N ASN A 95 -1.22 -37.91 3.60
CA ASN A 95 -1.97 -38.98 2.97
C ASN A 95 -2.47 -39.98 4.03
N MET A 96 -3.78 -39.97 4.32
CA MET A 96 -4.36 -40.86 5.33
C MET A 96 -4.27 -42.35 4.97
N GLY A 97 -4.33 -42.70 3.68
CA GLY A 97 -4.24 -44.09 3.22
C GLY A 97 -2.83 -44.66 3.36
N ARG A 98 -1.81 -43.85 3.10
CA ARG A 98 -0.39 -44.24 3.19
C ARG A 98 0.28 -43.88 4.52
N LYS A 99 -0.38 -43.10 5.38
CA LYS A 99 0.16 -42.56 6.65
C LYS A 99 1.51 -41.84 6.47
N THR A 100 1.60 -41.00 5.44
CA THR A 100 2.83 -40.28 5.07
C THR A 100 2.57 -38.78 4.99
N VAL A 101 3.53 -38.00 5.48
CA VAL A 101 3.51 -36.54 5.38
C VAL A 101 3.76 -36.13 3.93
N GLY A 102 3.02 -35.13 3.48
CA GLY A 102 3.09 -34.56 2.16
C GLY A 102 4.25 -33.58 1.99
N LEU A 103 4.18 -32.77 0.93
CA LEU A 103 5.24 -31.86 0.54
C LEU A 103 5.73 -30.95 1.68
N VAL A 104 4.83 -30.42 2.52
CA VAL A 104 5.22 -29.48 3.59
C VAL A 104 6.15 -30.11 4.64
N GLY A 105 6.14 -31.43 4.80
CA GLY A 105 7.05 -32.12 5.72
C GLY A 105 8.35 -32.61 5.08
N MET A 106 8.46 -32.53 3.75
CA MET A 106 9.63 -33.03 3.00
C MET A 106 10.52 -31.92 2.45
N TRP A 107 9.98 -30.71 2.28
CA TRP A 107 10.67 -29.59 1.63
C TRP A 107 10.81 -28.40 2.58
N ASP A 108 11.85 -27.60 2.41
CA ASP A 108 12.07 -26.35 3.15
C ASP A 108 11.21 -25.21 2.56
N CYS A 109 10.83 -25.32 1.28
CA CYS A 109 9.98 -24.37 0.56
C CYS A 109 9.07 -25.09 -0.44
N VAL A 110 7.78 -24.76 -0.42
CA VAL A 110 6.77 -25.23 -1.40
C VAL A 110 6.25 -24.01 -2.14
N ALA A 111 6.59 -23.91 -3.43
CA ALA A 111 6.18 -22.82 -4.29
C ALA A 111 5.07 -23.25 -5.26
N PHE A 112 4.00 -22.47 -5.34
CA PHE A 112 2.91 -22.64 -6.28
C PHE A 112 3.13 -21.70 -7.46
N ASP A 113 3.45 -22.27 -8.61
CA ASP A 113 3.46 -21.51 -9.85
C ASP A 113 2.03 -21.41 -10.39
N GLU A 114 1.69 -20.25 -10.97
CA GLU A 114 0.35 -19.93 -11.44
C GLU A 114 -0.75 -20.13 -10.38
N VAL A 115 -0.74 -19.28 -9.34
CA VAL A 115 -1.73 -19.35 -8.24
C VAL A 115 -3.19 -19.41 -8.68
N ALA A 116 -3.53 -18.81 -9.82
CA ALA A 116 -4.87 -18.85 -10.41
C ALA A 116 -5.36 -20.28 -10.71
N GLY A 117 -4.43 -21.22 -10.91
CA GLY A 117 -4.75 -22.61 -11.18
C GLY A 117 -5.03 -23.45 -9.94
N ILE A 118 -4.74 -22.95 -8.73
CA ILE A 118 -4.90 -23.71 -7.48
C ILE A 118 -6.36 -24.11 -7.32
N ASN A 119 -6.63 -25.41 -7.35
CA ASN A 119 -7.97 -25.95 -7.12
C ASN A 119 -7.90 -27.16 -6.18
N PHE A 120 -8.46 -27.01 -4.98
CA PHE A 120 -8.60 -28.11 -4.03
C PHE A 120 -9.94 -28.81 -4.25
N LYS A 121 -9.89 -30.10 -4.61
CA LYS A 121 -11.11 -30.94 -4.69
C LYS A 121 -11.82 -31.05 -3.34
N ASP A 122 -11.06 -31.01 -2.24
CA ASP A 122 -11.58 -31.05 -0.87
C ASP A 122 -11.78 -29.63 -0.34
N LYS A 123 -12.98 -29.33 0.17
CA LYS A 123 -13.34 -28.01 0.72
C LYS A 123 -12.48 -27.60 1.92
N ASP A 124 -11.86 -28.55 2.61
CA ASP A 124 -11.06 -28.32 3.81
C ASP A 124 -9.61 -27.88 3.50
N GLY A 125 -9.18 -27.91 2.23
CA GLY A 125 -7.79 -27.62 1.85
C GLY A 125 -7.30 -26.24 2.25
N VAL A 126 -8.12 -25.21 2.01
CA VAL A 126 -7.81 -23.82 2.40
C VAL A 126 -7.79 -23.67 3.93
N GLN A 127 -8.65 -24.38 4.65
CA GLN A 127 -8.67 -24.34 6.12
C GLN A 127 -7.39 -24.94 6.72
N ILE A 128 -6.94 -26.10 6.22
CA ILE A 128 -5.69 -26.72 6.66
C ILE A 128 -4.48 -25.82 6.32
N MET A 129 -4.50 -25.17 5.16
CA MET A 129 -3.50 -24.17 4.80
C MET A 129 -3.48 -23.01 5.79
N LYS A 130 -4.65 -22.47 6.17
CA LYS A 130 -4.73 -21.40 7.18
C LYS A 130 -4.12 -21.81 8.51
N ASP A 131 -4.42 -23.02 8.99
CA ASP A 131 -3.85 -23.50 10.25
C ASP A 131 -2.32 -23.62 10.14
N TYR A 132 -1.82 -24.26 9.09
CA TYR A 132 -0.39 -24.41 8.83
C TYR A 132 0.36 -23.07 8.67
N MET A 133 -0.20 -22.14 7.92
CA MET A 133 0.41 -20.83 7.70
C MET A 133 0.46 -19.98 8.98
N ALA A 134 -0.38 -20.26 9.97
CA ALA A 134 -0.39 -19.55 11.24
C ALA A 134 0.58 -20.15 12.27
N SER A 135 0.65 -21.48 12.37
CA SER A 135 1.38 -22.16 13.45
C SER A 135 2.61 -22.97 13.00
N GLY A 136 2.79 -23.21 11.70
CA GLY A 136 3.75 -24.20 11.21
C GLY A 136 3.33 -25.65 11.52
N SER A 137 2.10 -25.87 11.93
CA SER A 137 1.55 -27.19 12.24
C SER A 137 0.15 -27.36 11.65
N PHE A 138 -0.26 -28.59 11.40
CA PHE A 138 -1.62 -28.88 10.96
C PHE A 138 -2.15 -30.15 11.61
N ALA A 139 -3.45 -30.16 11.88
CA ALA A 139 -4.14 -31.32 12.42
C ALA A 139 -4.72 -32.17 11.30
N ARG A 140 -4.43 -33.48 11.30
CA ARG A 140 -5.07 -34.42 10.38
C ARG A 140 -5.28 -35.78 11.04
N GLY A 141 -6.54 -36.13 11.33
CA GLY A 141 -6.87 -37.31 12.12
C GLY A 141 -6.76 -37.03 13.63
N LYS A 142 -5.93 -37.79 14.36
CA LYS A 142 -5.75 -37.65 15.81
C LYS A 142 -4.41 -37.02 16.22
N GLU A 143 -3.55 -36.69 15.27
CA GLU A 143 -2.20 -36.17 15.52
C GLU A 143 -2.02 -34.80 14.89
N GLU A 144 -1.30 -33.93 15.59
CA GLU A 144 -0.81 -32.65 15.10
C GLU A 144 0.59 -32.85 14.51
N ILE A 145 0.79 -32.41 13.26
CA ILE A 145 2.04 -32.59 12.53
C ILE A 145 2.67 -31.22 12.35
N ALA A 146 3.88 -31.04 12.88
CA ALA A 146 4.70 -29.85 12.68
C ALA A 146 5.56 -29.98 11.41
N ALA A 147 5.72 -28.87 10.70
CA ALA A 147 6.52 -28.77 9.48
C ALA A 147 7.12 -27.36 9.35
N ASN A 148 8.23 -27.25 8.61
CA ASN A 148 9.00 -26.00 8.52
C ASN A 148 8.91 -25.34 7.14
N ALA A 149 8.24 -25.98 6.17
CA ALA A 149 8.16 -25.48 4.80
C ALA A 149 7.57 -24.07 4.71
N SER A 150 8.25 -23.18 4.00
CA SER A 150 7.69 -21.90 3.57
C SER A 150 6.68 -22.10 2.44
N MET A 151 5.66 -21.25 2.38
CA MET A 151 4.62 -21.28 1.35
C MET A 151 4.80 -20.08 0.42
N VAL A 152 5.04 -20.33 -0.86
CA VAL A 152 5.31 -19.30 -1.86
C VAL A 152 4.22 -19.33 -2.92
N PHE A 153 3.59 -18.19 -3.18
CA PHE A 153 2.51 -18.05 -4.14
C PHE A 153 2.93 -17.11 -5.27
N ILE A 154 3.04 -17.65 -6.49
CA ILE A 154 3.51 -16.92 -7.66
C ILE A 154 2.40 -16.82 -8.70
N GLY A 155 2.15 -15.61 -9.18
CA GLY A 155 1.07 -15.36 -10.12
C GLY A 155 1.33 -14.24 -11.09
N ASN A 156 0.50 -14.20 -12.14
CA ASN A 156 0.60 -13.18 -13.16
C ASN A 156 -0.52 -12.16 -13.01
N ILE A 157 -0.14 -10.88 -13.07
CA ILE A 157 -1.08 -9.76 -13.19
C ILE A 157 -1.24 -9.46 -14.68
N ASN A 158 -2.48 -9.55 -15.18
CA ASN A 158 -2.80 -9.39 -16.61
C ASN A 158 -3.31 -7.98 -16.97
N GLN A 159 -3.49 -7.11 -15.97
CA GLN A 159 -4.01 -5.74 -16.11
C GLN A 159 -3.13 -4.78 -15.30
N SER A 160 -3.09 -3.49 -15.64
CA SER A 160 -2.24 -2.54 -14.93
C SER A 160 -2.62 -2.45 -13.44
N VAL A 161 -1.61 -2.26 -12.59
CA VAL A 161 -1.78 -2.13 -11.13
C VAL A 161 -2.78 -1.02 -10.78
N ASP A 162 -2.70 0.13 -11.45
CA ASP A 162 -3.66 1.24 -11.26
C ASP A 162 -5.11 0.85 -11.52
N VAL A 163 -5.35 -0.08 -12.45
CA VAL A 163 -6.69 -0.58 -12.77
C VAL A 163 -7.13 -1.53 -11.66
N LEU A 164 -6.30 -2.50 -11.26
CA LEU A 164 -6.60 -3.42 -10.16
C LEU A 164 -6.92 -2.69 -8.84
N LEU A 165 -6.13 -1.66 -8.53
CA LEU A 165 -6.35 -0.83 -7.35
C LEU A 165 -7.66 -0.03 -7.41
N LYS A 166 -8.24 0.17 -8.59
CA LYS A 166 -9.55 0.83 -8.76
C LYS A 166 -10.71 -0.17 -8.85
N THR A 167 -10.50 -1.31 -9.49
CA THR A 167 -11.60 -2.24 -9.85
C THR A 167 -11.71 -3.46 -8.95
N SER A 168 -10.61 -3.97 -8.37
CA SER A 168 -10.62 -5.18 -7.53
C SER A 168 -9.59 -5.15 -6.40
N SER A 169 -8.61 -6.05 -6.34
CA SER A 169 -7.53 -6.05 -5.35
C SER A 169 -6.23 -6.55 -5.98
N LEU A 170 -5.09 -6.31 -5.33
CA LEU A 170 -3.82 -6.89 -5.78
C LEU A 170 -3.77 -8.42 -5.63
N PHE A 171 -4.73 -9.05 -4.94
CA PHE A 171 -4.87 -10.51 -4.82
C PHE A 171 -5.82 -11.13 -5.85
N ASP A 172 -6.35 -10.33 -6.79
CA ASP A 172 -7.23 -10.77 -7.89
C ASP A 172 -6.73 -12.01 -8.67
N PRO A 173 -5.41 -12.24 -8.87
CA PRO A 173 -4.94 -13.46 -9.51
C PRO A 173 -5.16 -14.77 -8.73
N PHE A 174 -5.49 -14.72 -7.43
CA PHE A 174 -5.83 -15.93 -6.67
C PHE A 174 -7.21 -16.48 -7.06
N PRO A 175 -7.46 -17.79 -6.85
CA PRO A 175 -8.80 -18.36 -6.93
C PRO A 175 -9.72 -17.62 -5.95
N VAL A 176 -11.01 -17.45 -6.29
CA VAL A 176 -11.97 -16.65 -5.50
C VAL A 176 -12.04 -17.13 -4.05
N GLU A 177 -11.94 -18.44 -3.81
CA GLU A 177 -11.96 -19.08 -2.50
C GLU A 177 -10.79 -18.66 -1.59
N MET A 178 -9.70 -18.14 -2.17
CA MET A 178 -8.51 -17.69 -1.45
C MET A 178 -8.33 -16.17 -1.56
N GLY A 179 -8.51 -15.60 -2.75
CA GLY A 179 -8.32 -14.18 -3.06
C GLY A 179 -9.36 -13.26 -2.42
N THR A 180 -10.43 -13.81 -1.86
CA THR A 180 -11.44 -13.08 -1.07
C THR A 180 -11.52 -13.52 0.39
N ASP A 181 -10.80 -14.58 0.80
CA ASP A 181 -10.73 -15.03 2.19
C ASP A 181 -9.73 -14.17 2.96
N THR A 182 -10.24 -13.17 3.69
CA THR A 182 -9.41 -12.27 4.50
C THR A 182 -8.58 -13.00 5.55
N ALA A 183 -9.07 -14.10 6.11
CA ALA A 183 -8.32 -14.88 7.09
C ALA A 183 -7.14 -15.62 6.44
N PHE A 184 -7.29 -16.08 5.20
CA PHE A 184 -6.19 -16.65 4.42
C PHE A 184 -5.14 -15.58 4.09
N LEU A 185 -5.58 -14.46 3.51
CA LEU A 185 -4.68 -13.39 3.06
C LEU A 185 -3.93 -12.72 4.23
N ASP A 186 -4.55 -12.59 5.40
CA ASP A 186 -3.92 -12.01 6.60
C ASP A 186 -2.77 -12.87 7.16
N ARG A 187 -2.62 -14.12 6.71
CA ARG A 187 -1.48 -14.98 7.06
C ARG A 187 -0.28 -14.80 6.11
N MET A 188 -0.40 -14.01 5.05
CA MET A 188 0.73 -13.68 4.17
C MET A 188 1.70 -12.75 4.90
N HIS A 189 2.95 -13.17 5.11
CA HIS A 189 3.93 -12.31 5.74
C HIS A 189 4.38 -11.19 4.80
N CYS A 190 4.53 -11.51 3.51
CA CYS A 190 5.11 -10.61 2.51
C CYS A 190 4.33 -10.62 1.21
N TYR A 191 4.07 -9.42 0.66
CA TYR A 191 3.67 -9.23 -0.73
C TYR A 191 4.79 -8.49 -1.47
N ASN A 192 5.51 -9.22 -2.32
CA ASN A 192 6.56 -8.67 -3.19
C ASN A 192 5.93 -8.09 -4.49
N PRO A 193 6.11 -6.80 -4.80
CA PRO A 193 5.51 -6.15 -5.98
C PRO A 193 6.25 -6.57 -7.25
N GLY A 194 5.85 -7.71 -7.84
CA GLY A 194 6.51 -8.25 -9.03
C GLY A 194 6.41 -7.36 -10.29
N TRP A 195 5.61 -6.29 -10.27
CA TRP A 195 5.54 -5.28 -11.32
C TRP A 195 6.63 -4.21 -11.26
N GLU A 196 7.32 -4.07 -10.12
CA GLU A 196 8.49 -3.20 -10.01
C GLU A 196 9.76 -3.87 -10.56
N ILE A 197 9.76 -5.20 -10.73
CA ILE A 197 10.88 -5.95 -11.29
C ILE A 197 10.79 -5.94 -12.83
N PRO A 198 11.87 -5.57 -13.55
CA PRO A 198 11.84 -5.49 -15.00
C PRO A 198 11.74 -6.90 -15.61
N LYS A 199 11.27 -6.94 -16.86
CA LYS A 199 11.30 -8.19 -17.63
C LYS A 199 12.74 -8.52 -17.98
N PHE A 200 13.16 -9.73 -17.62
CA PHE A 200 14.54 -10.16 -17.82
C PHE A 200 14.88 -10.26 -19.31
N ARG A 201 16.10 -9.83 -19.61
CA ARG A 201 16.77 -9.88 -20.91
C ARG A 201 18.16 -10.49 -20.70
N PRO A 202 18.88 -10.92 -21.75
CA PRO A 202 20.15 -11.64 -21.62
C PRO A 202 21.23 -10.93 -20.78
N ASP A 203 21.26 -9.60 -20.81
CA ASP A 203 22.12 -8.71 -20.02
C ASP A 203 21.87 -8.80 -18.50
N HIS A 204 20.66 -9.17 -18.07
CA HIS A 204 20.34 -9.29 -16.64
C HIS A 204 20.90 -10.56 -16.00
N PHE A 205 21.55 -11.44 -16.76
CA PHE A 205 22.14 -12.68 -16.27
C PHE A 205 23.66 -12.57 -16.20
N THR A 206 24.20 -12.92 -15.04
CA THR A 206 25.65 -12.78 -14.80
C THR A 206 26.45 -13.91 -15.45
N ASN A 207 27.67 -13.59 -15.86
CA ASN A 207 28.72 -14.56 -16.18
C ASN A 207 29.93 -14.41 -15.24
N ASP A 208 29.77 -13.67 -14.15
CA ASP A 208 30.81 -13.40 -13.16
C ASP A 208 30.72 -14.37 -11.96
N TYR A 209 31.63 -14.23 -11.01
CA TYR A 209 31.74 -15.10 -9.85
C TYR A 209 30.62 -14.83 -8.82
N GLY A 210 30.05 -15.93 -8.33
CA GLY A 210 29.18 -16.00 -7.16
C GLY A 210 29.41 -17.32 -6.42
N PHE A 211 28.65 -17.56 -5.36
CA PHE A 211 28.64 -18.87 -4.71
C PHE A 211 28.08 -19.92 -5.66
N ILE A 212 28.67 -21.13 -5.63
CA ILE A 212 28.06 -22.28 -6.28
C ILE A 212 26.71 -22.59 -5.62
N THR A 213 25.71 -22.95 -6.42
CA THR A 213 24.31 -23.12 -5.98
C THR A 213 24.15 -24.06 -4.80
N ASP A 214 24.87 -25.19 -4.79
CA ASP A 214 24.81 -26.16 -3.69
C ASP A 214 25.33 -25.57 -2.36
N TYR A 215 26.38 -24.74 -2.41
CA TYR A 215 26.91 -24.09 -1.23
C TYR A 215 25.95 -23.01 -0.72
N LEU A 216 25.38 -22.21 -1.64
CA LEU A 216 24.34 -21.22 -1.32
C LEU A 216 23.15 -21.88 -0.63
N ALA A 217 22.63 -22.97 -1.19
CA ALA A 217 21.48 -23.68 -0.65
C ALA A 217 21.73 -24.22 0.75
N GLU A 218 22.90 -24.82 0.99
CA GLU A 218 23.25 -25.39 2.30
C GLU A 218 23.46 -24.30 3.36
N PHE A 219 24.16 -23.20 3.07
CA PHE A 219 24.34 -22.16 4.10
C PHE A 219 23.02 -21.44 4.40
N VAL A 220 22.19 -21.17 3.39
CA VAL A 220 20.85 -20.58 3.60
C VAL A 220 20.00 -21.50 4.47
N ARG A 221 20.10 -22.81 4.26
CA ARG A 221 19.41 -23.81 5.08
C ARG A 221 19.93 -23.84 6.51
N GLU A 222 21.24 -23.78 6.71
CA GLU A 222 21.83 -23.72 8.05
C GLU A 222 21.44 -22.44 8.80
N LEU A 223 21.34 -21.30 8.10
CA LEU A 223 20.87 -20.03 8.66
C LEU A 223 19.41 -20.08 9.15
N ARG A 224 18.57 -21.01 8.65
CA ARG A 224 17.21 -21.24 9.18
C ARG A 224 17.18 -21.62 10.66
N LYS A 225 18.31 -22.08 11.21
CA LYS A 225 18.46 -22.45 12.63
C LYS A 225 18.75 -21.25 13.54
N ALA A 226 19.23 -20.15 12.97
CA ALA A 226 19.45 -18.90 13.70
C ALA A 226 18.14 -18.10 13.83
N SER A 227 18.11 -17.10 14.71
CA SER A 227 17.03 -16.13 14.77
C SER A 227 17.54 -14.76 15.23
N TYR A 228 17.05 -13.73 14.56
CA TYR A 228 17.34 -12.31 14.70
C TYR A 228 16.06 -11.47 14.62
N GLY A 229 14.88 -12.08 14.82
CA GLY A 229 13.59 -11.37 14.76
C GLY A 229 13.40 -10.29 15.84
N ASP A 230 14.23 -10.30 16.88
CA ASP A 230 14.32 -9.31 17.95
C ASP A 230 15.41 -8.25 17.71
N ALA A 231 16.19 -8.34 16.62
CA ALA A 231 17.24 -7.38 16.28
C ALA A 231 16.73 -5.94 16.21
N LEU A 232 15.46 -5.76 15.79
CA LEU A 232 14.82 -4.44 15.73
C LEU A 232 14.58 -3.82 17.11
N ASP A 233 14.36 -4.62 18.16
CA ASP A 233 13.91 -4.13 19.48
C ASP A 233 14.98 -3.31 20.20
N ARG A 234 16.25 -3.54 19.84
CA ARG A 234 17.37 -2.75 20.33
C ARG A 234 17.24 -1.28 19.93
N TYR A 235 16.71 -1.00 18.75
CA TYR A 235 16.75 0.33 18.13
C TYR A 235 15.38 0.95 17.93
N PHE A 236 14.33 0.14 17.71
CA PHE A 236 13.01 0.59 17.31
C PHE A 236 11.89 -0.14 18.06
N ARG A 237 10.70 0.47 18.07
CA ARG A 237 9.43 -0.17 18.45
C ARG A 237 8.44 -0.04 17.30
N LEU A 238 7.62 -1.06 17.08
CA LEU A 238 6.57 -0.99 16.08
C LEU A 238 5.42 -0.09 16.55
N GLY A 239 4.81 0.63 15.61
CA GLY A 239 3.65 1.49 15.84
C GLY A 239 2.41 0.75 16.31
N ARG A 240 1.43 1.51 16.82
CA ARG A 240 0.24 0.95 17.48
C ARG A 240 -0.75 0.27 16.53
N ASN A 241 -0.74 0.64 15.25
CA ASN A 241 -1.66 0.09 14.25
C ASN A 241 -1.21 -1.30 13.74
N LEU A 242 -0.06 -1.81 14.17
CA LEU A 242 0.35 -3.18 13.87
C LEU A 242 -0.28 -4.15 14.87
N ASN A 243 -1.10 -5.08 14.39
CA ASN A 243 -1.61 -6.15 15.22
C ASN A 243 -0.53 -7.24 15.45
N GLN A 244 -0.88 -8.30 16.19
CA GLN A 244 0.07 -9.38 16.49
C GLN A 244 0.56 -10.11 15.23
N ARG A 245 -0.30 -10.34 14.23
CA ARG A 245 0.08 -10.99 12.96
C ARG A 245 0.99 -10.08 12.13
N ASP A 246 0.70 -8.79 12.11
CA ASP A 246 1.53 -7.78 11.47
C ASP A 246 2.94 -7.75 12.09
N THR A 247 3.00 -7.78 13.42
CA THR A 247 4.26 -7.85 14.17
C THR A 247 5.04 -9.12 13.83
N ILE A 248 4.38 -10.28 13.79
CA ILE A 248 5.04 -11.56 13.43
C ILE A 248 5.57 -11.51 11.99
N ALA A 249 4.78 -11.00 11.04
CA ALA A 249 5.18 -10.89 9.64
C ALA A 249 6.42 -9.99 9.47
N VAL A 250 6.40 -8.81 10.11
CA VAL A 250 7.53 -7.86 10.08
C VAL A 250 8.77 -8.48 10.71
N ARG A 251 8.65 -9.11 11.88
CA ARG A 251 9.78 -9.75 12.56
C ARG A 251 10.39 -10.89 11.76
N ARG A 252 9.57 -11.71 11.09
CA ARG A 252 10.06 -12.77 10.19
C ARG A 252 10.81 -12.21 8.98
N MET A 253 10.35 -11.09 8.42
CA MET A 253 11.08 -10.43 7.34
C MET A 253 12.41 -9.84 7.84
N VAL A 254 12.40 -9.16 8.99
CA VAL A 254 13.63 -8.65 9.63
C VAL A 254 14.61 -9.80 9.87
N ASP A 255 14.15 -10.91 10.45
CA ASP A 255 14.96 -12.11 10.70
C ASP A 255 15.63 -12.61 9.41
N GLY A 256 14.84 -12.83 8.36
CA GLY A 256 15.35 -13.35 7.09
C GLY A 256 16.33 -12.40 6.38
N TYR A 257 16.05 -11.09 6.39
CA TYR A 257 16.98 -10.11 5.81
C TYR A 257 18.28 -10.01 6.60
N VAL A 258 18.24 -10.05 7.93
CA VAL A 258 19.44 -10.04 8.77
C VAL A 258 20.26 -11.30 8.52
N LYS A 259 19.65 -12.48 8.44
CA LYS A 259 20.35 -13.72 8.09
C LYS A 259 21.07 -13.64 6.74
N LEU A 260 20.44 -13.04 5.74
CA LEU A 260 21.02 -12.92 4.40
C LEU A 260 22.13 -11.86 4.35
N LEU A 261 21.88 -10.65 4.84
CA LEU A 261 22.79 -9.50 4.69
C LEU A 261 23.87 -9.42 5.78
N TYR A 262 23.58 -9.93 6.97
CA TYR A 262 24.45 -9.88 8.14
C TYR A 262 24.52 -11.27 8.82
N PRO A 263 24.92 -12.35 8.10
CA PRO A 263 25.01 -13.69 8.67
C PRO A 263 25.99 -13.80 9.86
N ASN A 264 26.92 -12.84 9.97
CA ASN A 264 27.86 -12.64 11.08
C ASN A 264 27.24 -11.95 12.31
N GLY A 265 26.01 -11.44 12.23
CA GLY A 265 25.33 -10.75 13.33
C GLY A 265 25.86 -9.34 13.61
N GLU A 266 26.69 -8.79 12.74
CA GLU A 266 27.23 -7.44 12.87
C GLU A 266 26.43 -6.47 11.98
N PHE A 267 25.62 -5.62 12.60
CA PHE A 267 24.78 -4.63 11.93
C PHE A 267 24.62 -3.38 12.79
N THR A 268 24.41 -2.24 12.14
CA THR A 268 24.18 -0.94 12.77
C THR A 268 22.68 -0.65 12.93
N LYS A 269 22.37 0.48 13.58
CA LYS A 269 20.99 0.99 13.68
C LYS A 269 20.39 1.27 12.29
N ASP A 270 21.17 1.92 11.41
CA ASP A 270 20.73 2.31 10.06
C ASP A 270 20.46 1.08 9.18
N ASP A 271 21.28 0.04 9.32
CA ASP A 271 21.09 -1.23 8.61
C ASP A 271 19.75 -1.90 8.97
N ILE A 272 19.41 -1.89 10.26
CA ILE A 272 18.14 -2.42 10.75
C ILE A 272 16.97 -1.51 10.36
N GLU A 273 17.15 -0.18 10.37
CA GLU A 273 16.11 0.76 9.91
C GLU A 273 15.75 0.53 8.45
N GLU A 274 16.75 0.32 7.58
CA GLU A 274 16.54 0.04 6.17
C GLU A 274 15.75 -1.26 5.96
N ILE A 275 16.17 -2.36 6.62
CA ILE A 275 15.45 -3.64 6.60
C ILE A 275 14.00 -3.46 7.10
N LEU A 276 13.83 -2.73 8.21
CA LEU A 276 12.53 -2.52 8.84
C LEU A 276 11.58 -1.77 7.91
N ARG A 277 12.06 -0.74 7.19
CA ARG A 277 11.26 0.01 6.23
C ARG A 277 10.75 -0.89 5.10
N VAL A 278 11.61 -1.75 4.54
CA VAL A 278 11.20 -2.69 3.49
C VAL A 278 10.20 -3.71 4.05
N ALA A 279 10.45 -4.28 5.23
CA ALA A 279 9.55 -5.24 5.87
C ALA A 279 8.16 -4.64 6.14
N LEU A 280 8.10 -3.42 6.68
CA LEU A 280 6.85 -2.71 6.93
C LEU A 280 6.09 -2.42 5.63
N GLU A 281 6.79 -2.01 4.57
CA GLU A 281 6.18 -1.75 3.28
C GLU A 281 5.51 -3.01 2.69
N MET A 282 6.23 -4.14 2.69
CA MET A 282 5.74 -5.41 2.15
C MET A 282 4.53 -5.94 2.93
N ARG A 283 4.55 -5.84 4.26
CA ARG A 283 3.39 -6.25 5.08
C ARG A 283 2.24 -5.25 4.97
N ARG A 284 2.51 -3.95 4.92
CA ARG A 284 1.48 -2.92 4.71
C ARG A 284 0.72 -3.16 3.41
N ARG A 285 1.41 -3.56 2.33
CA ARG A 285 0.75 -3.91 1.06
C ARG A 285 -0.31 -5.00 1.22
N VAL A 286 -0.06 -6.04 2.03
CA VAL A 286 -1.07 -7.05 2.39
C VAL A 286 -2.26 -6.41 3.11
N LYS A 287 -1.98 -5.59 4.11
CA LYS A 287 -3.02 -4.94 4.94
C LYS A 287 -3.88 -3.94 4.18
N GLU A 288 -3.32 -3.19 3.25
CA GLU A 288 -4.09 -2.28 2.39
C GLU A 288 -5.11 -3.06 1.53
N GLN A 289 -4.75 -4.26 1.06
CA GLN A 289 -5.71 -5.09 0.33
C GLN A 289 -6.77 -5.69 1.26
N LEU A 290 -6.40 -6.06 2.49
CA LEU A 290 -7.36 -6.52 3.49
C LEU A 290 -8.34 -5.41 3.91
N LYS A 291 -7.88 -4.16 4.06
CA LYS A 291 -8.75 -2.98 4.24
C LYS A 291 -9.75 -2.84 3.11
N LYS A 292 -9.30 -3.06 1.87
CA LYS A 292 -10.18 -3.00 0.69
C LYS A 292 -11.23 -4.12 0.67
N LEU A 293 -10.86 -5.34 1.07
CA LEU A 293 -11.74 -6.52 1.01
C LEU A 293 -12.66 -6.65 2.24
N GLY A 294 -12.13 -6.42 3.45
CA GLY A 294 -12.82 -6.57 4.73
C GLY A 294 -13.30 -5.28 5.38
N GLY A 295 -13.01 -4.12 4.77
CA GLY A 295 -13.49 -2.81 5.23
C GLY A 295 -12.97 -2.45 6.63
N MET A 296 -13.90 -2.08 7.52
CA MET A 296 -13.61 -1.58 8.87
C MET A 296 -12.91 -2.59 9.78
N GLU A 297 -12.89 -3.88 9.46
CA GLU A 297 -12.12 -4.88 10.24
C GLU A 297 -10.60 -4.65 10.13
N PHE A 298 -10.13 -4.05 9.02
CA PHE A 298 -8.71 -3.89 8.71
C PHE A 298 -8.31 -2.42 8.51
N TYR A 299 -8.99 -1.48 9.18
CA TYR A 299 -8.75 -0.04 9.03
C TYR A 299 -7.35 0.42 9.51
N ASP A 300 -6.74 -0.32 10.44
CA ASP A 300 -5.39 -0.09 10.94
C ASP A 300 -4.30 -0.44 9.92
N VAL A 301 -4.08 0.48 8.96
CA VAL A 301 -3.07 0.34 7.89
C VAL A 301 -1.91 1.34 7.99
N ASN A 302 -1.96 2.25 8.95
CA ASN A 302 -0.94 3.29 9.16
C ASN A 302 0.28 2.70 9.87
N PHE A 303 1.06 1.91 9.12
CA PHE A 303 2.24 1.26 9.64
C PHE A 303 3.34 2.28 9.93
N SER A 304 3.88 2.22 11.14
CA SER A 304 4.94 3.09 11.62
C SER A 304 5.91 2.32 12.51
N TYR A 305 7.05 2.95 12.78
CA TYR A 305 8.00 2.54 13.79
C TYR A 305 8.51 3.77 14.54
N ILE A 306 8.90 3.56 15.79
CA ILE A 306 9.34 4.59 16.73
C ILE A 306 10.81 4.34 17.04
N ASP A 307 11.63 5.36 16.87
CA ASP A 307 13.04 5.34 17.26
C ASP A 307 13.16 5.35 18.80
N ASN A 308 13.90 4.39 19.38
CA ASN A 308 14.04 4.29 20.83
C ASN A 308 14.91 5.42 21.45
N GLU A 309 15.74 6.08 20.65
CA GLU A 309 16.62 7.16 21.11
C GLU A 309 15.95 8.53 20.94
N THR A 310 15.33 8.78 19.79
CA THR A 310 14.73 10.10 19.49
C THR A 310 13.24 10.18 19.84
N PHE A 311 12.58 9.03 20.05
CA PHE A 311 11.12 8.91 20.19
C PHE A 311 10.31 9.41 18.98
N GLU A 312 10.96 9.62 17.84
CA GLU A 312 10.30 10.01 16.60
C GLU A 312 9.54 8.82 16.00
N GLU A 313 8.27 9.02 15.68
CA GLU A 313 7.45 8.03 14.96
C GLU A 313 7.49 8.29 13.46
N LYS A 314 7.98 7.31 12.70
CA LYS A 314 8.14 7.36 11.25
C LYS A 314 7.14 6.41 10.58
N PHE A 315 6.32 6.95 9.67
CA PHE A 315 5.32 6.18 8.92
C PHE A 315 5.90 5.64 7.61
N VAL A 316 5.51 4.42 7.24
CA VAL A 316 5.94 3.75 6.00
C VAL A 316 4.75 3.63 5.06
N SER A 317 4.81 4.34 3.93
CA SER A 317 3.80 4.28 2.85
C SER A 317 4.10 3.18 1.83
N VAL A 318 3.09 2.79 1.05
CA VAL A 318 3.27 1.94 -0.14
C VAL A 318 3.11 2.78 -1.42
N PRO A 319 3.94 2.61 -2.46
CA PRO A 319 3.88 3.41 -3.69
C PRO A 319 2.51 3.38 -4.39
N GLU A 320 1.78 2.27 -4.25
CA GLU A 320 0.49 2.00 -4.86
C GLU A 320 -0.64 2.89 -4.32
N GLN A 321 -0.45 3.54 -3.17
CA GLN A 321 -1.43 4.50 -2.66
C GLN A 321 -1.33 5.89 -3.31
N GLY A 322 -0.47 6.06 -4.32
CA GLY A 322 -0.19 7.37 -4.90
C GLY A 322 0.75 8.13 -3.97
N GLY A 323 1.97 8.38 -4.45
CA GLY A 323 2.99 9.05 -3.66
C GLY A 323 2.59 10.47 -3.23
N GLY A 324 2.77 10.76 -1.95
CA GLY A 324 2.49 12.05 -1.34
C GLY A 324 1.02 12.21 -0.95
N LYS A 325 0.78 12.75 0.24
CA LYS A 325 -0.54 13.25 0.64
C LYS A 325 -1.18 13.98 -0.55
N LEU A 326 -2.36 13.52 -1.00
CA LEU A 326 -3.09 14.12 -2.13
C LEU A 326 -3.28 15.63 -1.95
N ILE A 327 -3.38 16.05 -0.69
CA ILE A 327 -3.40 17.44 -0.24
C ILE A 327 -1.98 17.79 0.26
N PRO A 328 -1.24 18.66 -0.45
CA PRO A 328 0.14 18.98 -0.12
C PRO A 328 0.24 19.75 1.20
N GLU A 329 1.38 19.60 1.89
CA GLU A 329 1.70 20.44 3.04
C GLU A 329 2.11 21.86 2.59
N GLY A 330 1.67 22.88 3.32
CA GLY A 330 1.94 24.29 3.01
C GLY A 330 0.74 25.02 2.38
N VAL A 331 1.01 26.23 1.89
CA VAL A 331 0.00 27.11 1.29
C VAL A 331 -0.06 26.86 -0.22
N CYS A 332 -1.25 26.59 -0.75
CA CYS A 332 -1.46 26.34 -2.18
C CYS A 332 -1.36 27.65 -2.98
N SER A 333 -1.27 27.57 -4.31
CA SER A 333 -1.39 28.77 -5.15
C SER A 333 -2.83 29.32 -5.11
N PRO A 334 -3.04 30.65 -5.26
CA PRO A 334 -4.39 31.19 -5.44
C PRO A 334 -5.15 30.45 -6.56
N GLY A 335 -6.40 30.08 -6.28
CA GLY A 335 -7.23 29.31 -7.19
C GLY A 335 -7.12 27.79 -7.08
N GLN A 336 -6.16 27.26 -6.30
CA GLN A 336 -6.05 25.83 -6.02
C GLN A 336 -6.75 25.46 -4.72
N ILE A 337 -7.63 24.46 -4.80
CA ILE A 337 -8.35 23.92 -3.65
C ILE A 337 -8.55 22.40 -3.76
N TYR A 338 -8.85 21.78 -2.62
CA TYR A 338 -9.17 20.36 -2.51
C TYR A 338 -10.53 20.17 -1.86
N SER A 339 -11.35 19.32 -2.45
CA SER A 339 -12.65 18.90 -1.92
C SER A 339 -12.66 17.39 -1.74
N VAL A 340 -13.36 16.90 -0.71
CA VAL A 340 -13.57 15.47 -0.50
C VAL A 340 -15.06 15.20 -0.50
N ALA A 341 -15.49 14.31 -1.39
CA ALA A 341 -16.90 13.99 -1.56
C ALA A 341 -17.10 12.60 -2.17
N ARG A 342 -18.35 12.15 -2.21
CA ARG A 342 -18.71 10.92 -2.93
C ARG A 342 -18.62 11.15 -4.43
N GLY A 343 -17.84 10.30 -5.11
CA GLY A 343 -17.75 10.22 -6.56
C GLY A 343 -18.84 9.33 -7.16
N LYS A 344 -18.86 9.23 -8.50
CA LYS A 344 -19.87 8.45 -9.24
C LYS A 344 -19.91 6.96 -8.94
N THR A 345 -18.78 6.38 -8.55
CA THR A 345 -18.69 4.96 -8.16
C THR A 345 -19.31 4.69 -6.78
N GLY A 346 -19.75 5.72 -6.05
CA GLY A 346 -20.23 5.61 -4.67
C GLY A 346 -19.13 5.68 -3.63
N MET A 347 -17.86 5.59 -4.04
CA MET A 347 -16.69 5.78 -3.17
C MET A 347 -16.48 7.26 -2.84
N ILE A 348 -15.85 7.55 -1.70
CA ILE A 348 -15.44 8.89 -1.32
C ILE A 348 -14.02 9.12 -1.82
N GLY A 349 -13.75 10.28 -2.40
CA GLY A 349 -12.42 10.63 -2.87
C GLY A 349 -12.15 12.12 -2.96
N VAL A 350 -10.92 12.44 -3.33
CA VAL A 350 -10.38 13.80 -3.38
C VAL A 350 -10.43 14.37 -4.79
N PHE A 351 -11.00 15.56 -4.88
CA PHE A 351 -11.11 16.34 -6.10
C PHE A 351 -10.27 17.61 -5.97
N ARG A 352 -9.32 17.79 -6.88
CA ARG A 352 -8.53 19.02 -7.00
C ARG A 352 -9.19 19.96 -7.98
N LEU A 353 -9.36 21.21 -7.58
CA LEU A 353 -9.79 22.28 -8.46
C LEU A 353 -8.67 23.28 -8.61
N GLU A 354 -8.47 23.75 -9.83
CA GLU A 354 -7.42 24.72 -10.16
C GLU A 354 -7.99 25.77 -11.11
N SER A 355 -8.05 27.02 -10.65
CA SER A 355 -8.61 28.13 -11.41
C SER A 355 -7.54 29.12 -11.89
N GLN A 356 -7.79 29.69 -13.07
CA GLN A 356 -7.05 30.79 -13.65
C GLN A 356 -8.01 31.90 -14.06
N MET A 357 -7.54 33.15 -13.99
CA MET A 357 -8.31 34.33 -14.35
C MET A 357 -7.55 35.13 -15.42
N LEU A 358 -8.24 35.46 -16.51
CA LEU A 358 -7.70 36.24 -17.63
C LEU A 358 -8.53 37.52 -17.84
N PRO A 359 -7.96 38.62 -18.36
CA PRO A 359 -8.76 39.73 -18.89
C PRO A 359 -9.71 39.23 -19.98
N GLY A 360 -10.98 39.61 -19.92
CA GLY A 360 -12.00 39.10 -20.85
C GLY A 360 -13.37 39.74 -20.67
N ASN A 361 -14.41 39.03 -21.10
CA ASN A 361 -15.78 39.54 -21.17
C ASN A 361 -16.76 38.78 -20.25
N GLY A 362 -16.26 38.15 -19.18
CA GLY A 362 -17.10 37.46 -18.19
C GLY A 362 -17.42 36.02 -18.54
N LYS A 363 -16.59 35.37 -19.37
CA LYS A 363 -16.73 33.98 -19.76
C LYS A 363 -16.34 33.05 -18.61
N PHE A 364 -16.99 31.90 -18.53
CA PHE A 364 -16.67 30.87 -17.55
C PHE A 364 -16.51 29.52 -18.23
N ASP A 365 -15.26 29.04 -18.29
CA ASP A 365 -14.86 27.79 -18.94
C ASP A 365 -14.47 26.75 -17.90
N ARG A 366 -14.83 25.49 -18.17
CA ARG A 366 -14.61 24.35 -17.25
C ARG A 366 -13.99 23.19 -18.00
N THR A 367 -12.93 22.62 -17.46
CA THR A 367 -12.21 21.48 -18.05
C THR A 367 -12.14 20.32 -17.06
N GLY A 368 -12.01 19.08 -17.55
CA GLY A 368 -11.87 17.90 -16.67
C GLY A 368 -13.17 17.29 -16.13
N LEU A 369 -14.34 17.87 -16.43
CA LEU A 369 -15.65 17.32 -16.06
C LEU A 369 -16.24 16.28 -17.04
N GLY A 370 -15.64 16.11 -18.22
CA GLY A 370 -16.11 15.17 -19.24
C GLY A 370 -17.56 15.41 -19.69
N SER A 371 -18.35 14.34 -19.83
CA SER A 371 -19.77 14.37 -20.18
C SER A 371 -20.71 14.43 -18.96
N ASP A 372 -20.16 14.69 -17.76
CA ASP A 372 -20.91 14.67 -16.51
C ASP A 372 -21.90 15.85 -16.41
N ARG A 373 -23.21 15.56 -16.41
CA ARG A 373 -24.25 16.59 -16.38
C ARG A 373 -24.35 17.24 -15.00
N ASP A 374 -24.36 16.43 -13.95
CA ASP A 374 -24.67 16.92 -12.60
C ASP A 374 -23.48 17.71 -12.04
N ALA A 375 -22.24 17.27 -12.32
CA ALA A 375 -21.04 18.04 -12.02
C ALA A 375 -20.99 19.39 -12.79
N LYS A 376 -21.44 19.41 -14.05
CA LYS A 376 -21.60 20.67 -14.81
C LYS A 376 -22.68 21.57 -14.21
N GLU A 377 -23.75 21.02 -13.68
CA GLU A 377 -24.80 21.80 -13.03
C GLU A 377 -24.32 22.43 -11.72
N ALA A 378 -23.65 21.66 -10.86
CA ALA A 378 -23.07 22.17 -9.61
C ALA A 378 -22.09 23.33 -9.85
N THR A 379 -21.24 23.19 -10.87
CA THR A 379 -20.28 24.23 -11.22
C THR A 379 -20.95 25.47 -11.85
N ASN A 380 -22.06 25.32 -12.58
CA ASN A 380 -22.89 26.45 -13.03
C ASN A 380 -23.50 27.19 -11.83
N THR A 381 -24.03 26.44 -10.86
CA THR A 381 -24.61 26.96 -9.63
C THR A 381 -23.62 27.86 -8.89
N ALA A 382 -22.37 27.42 -8.75
CA ALA A 382 -21.30 28.22 -8.13
C ALA A 382 -21.09 29.58 -8.80
N PHE A 383 -20.99 29.60 -10.13
CA PHE A 383 -20.71 30.83 -10.88
C PHE A 383 -21.92 31.77 -10.93
N ASN A 384 -23.13 31.22 -11.01
CA ASN A 384 -24.36 32.01 -10.91
C ASN A 384 -24.48 32.64 -9.52
N PHE A 385 -24.14 31.89 -8.46
CA PHE A 385 -24.09 32.41 -7.11
C PHE A 385 -23.06 33.55 -6.98
N LEU A 386 -21.86 33.37 -7.54
CA LEU A 386 -20.82 34.40 -7.55
C LEU A 386 -21.28 35.66 -8.30
N LYS A 387 -21.95 35.52 -9.45
CA LYS A 387 -22.50 36.67 -10.18
C LYS A 387 -23.51 37.45 -9.36
N ALA A 388 -24.41 36.76 -8.66
CA ALA A 388 -25.44 37.39 -7.84
C ALA A 388 -24.90 38.02 -6.54
N ASN A 389 -23.84 37.44 -5.96
CA ASN A 389 -23.37 37.80 -4.61
C ASN A 389 -21.92 38.33 -4.54
N SER A 390 -21.24 38.56 -5.67
CA SER A 390 -19.85 39.04 -5.72
C SER A 390 -19.59 40.25 -4.81
N ASN A 391 -20.48 41.26 -4.84
CA ASN A 391 -20.37 42.46 -3.99
C ASN A 391 -20.46 42.18 -2.48
N ARG A 392 -21.10 41.07 -2.06
CA ARG A 392 -21.17 40.66 -0.66
C ARG A 392 -19.89 39.96 -0.20
N ILE A 393 -19.16 39.34 -1.14
CA ILE A 393 -17.87 38.70 -0.88
C ILE A 393 -16.76 39.74 -0.93
N SER A 394 -16.63 40.45 -2.06
CA SER A 394 -15.72 41.60 -2.19
C SER A 394 -16.06 42.41 -3.45
N GLY A 395 -16.12 43.74 -3.30
CA GLY A 395 -16.30 44.66 -4.43
C GLY A 395 -15.14 44.68 -5.45
N SER A 396 -14.02 44.02 -5.15
CA SER A 396 -12.90 43.87 -6.09
C SER A 396 -13.08 42.73 -7.10
N ILE A 397 -14.05 41.83 -6.87
CA ILE A 397 -14.29 40.69 -7.76
C ILE A 397 -15.05 41.18 -8.99
N SER A 398 -14.45 41.05 -10.18
CA SER A 398 -15.14 41.31 -11.44
C SER A 398 -15.52 40.01 -12.12
N VAL A 399 -16.82 39.89 -12.46
CA VAL A 399 -17.39 38.76 -13.22
C VAL A 399 -17.75 39.14 -14.67
N THR A 400 -17.55 40.41 -15.05
CA THR A 400 -17.88 40.96 -16.37
C THR A 400 -16.65 41.34 -17.20
N SER A 401 -15.54 41.70 -16.56
CA SER A 401 -14.29 42.11 -17.23
C SER A 401 -13.19 41.05 -17.19
N LYS A 402 -13.49 39.88 -16.61
CA LYS A 402 -12.56 38.79 -16.38
C LYS A 402 -13.19 37.47 -16.79
N ASP A 403 -12.41 36.66 -17.48
CA ASP A 403 -12.78 35.29 -17.82
C ASP A 403 -12.18 34.35 -16.78
N TYR A 404 -13.00 33.40 -16.31
CA TYR A 404 -12.62 32.39 -15.34
C TYR A 404 -12.51 31.04 -16.03
N ILE A 405 -11.36 30.39 -15.87
CA ILE A 405 -11.12 29.03 -16.35
C ILE A 405 -10.85 28.17 -15.14
N ILE A 406 -11.52 27.02 -15.01
CA ILE A 406 -11.29 26.10 -13.90
C ILE A 406 -11.18 24.66 -14.39
N GLY A 407 -10.12 23.99 -13.96
CA GLY A 407 -9.88 22.58 -14.17
C GLY A 407 -10.30 21.77 -12.95
N TYR A 408 -10.95 20.63 -13.19
CA TYR A 408 -11.32 19.66 -12.18
C TYR A 408 -10.56 18.37 -12.42
N GLN A 409 -9.96 17.83 -11.36
CA GLN A 409 -9.24 16.57 -11.41
C GLN A 409 -9.69 15.68 -10.26
N ASP A 410 -10.14 14.49 -10.61
CA ASP A 410 -10.32 13.39 -9.66
C ASP A 410 -8.96 12.74 -9.42
N LEU A 411 -8.44 12.87 -8.21
CA LEU A 411 -7.10 12.40 -7.87
C LEU A 411 -7.02 10.89 -7.68
N GLN A 412 -8.16 10.22 -7.51
CA GLN A 412 -8.23 8.79 -7.20
C GLN A 412 -8.91 7.99 -8.32
N GLY A 413 -9.48 8.64 -9.33
CA GLY A 413 -10.09 8.01 -10.49
C GLY A 413 -11.40 7.27 -10.17
N ILE A 414 -12.14 7.73 -9.17
CA ILE A 414 -13.42 7.18 -8.70
C ILE A 414 -14.66 7.77 -9.42
N GLY A 415 -14.44 8.66 -10.38
CA GLY A 415 -15.46 9.39 -11.11
C GLY A 415 -15.86 10.70 -10.41
N MET A 416 -16.14 11.74 -11.20
CA MET A 416 -16.40 13.09 -10.70
C MET A 416 -17.60 13.14 -9.74
N THR A 417 -17.57 14.08 -8.79
CA THR A 417 -18.65 14.32 -7.82
C THR A 417 -19.63 15.38 -8.31
N ASP A 418 -20.88 15.31 -7.83
CA ASP A 418 -21.88 16.37 -7.96
C ASP A 418 -21.73 17.45 -6.88
N LYS A 419 -20.86 17.26 -5.87
CA LYS A 419 -20.61 18.19 -4.76
C LYS A 419 -19.50 19.20 -5.08
N LEU A 420 -19.67 19.97 -6.16
CA LEU A 420 -18.67 20.91 -6.65
C LEU A 420 -19.02 22.39 -6.50
N ALA A 421 -20.24 22.78 -6.13
CA ALA A 421 -20.65 24.18 -6.21
C ALA A 421 -19.90 25.06 -5.19
N LEU A 422 -19.85 24.66 -3.92
CA LEU A 422 -19.11 25.38 -2.88
C LEU A 422 -17.59 25.40 -3.13
N PRO A 423 -16.91 24.27 -3.39
CA PRO A 423 -15.51 24.28 -3.79
C PRO A 423 -15.26 25.23 -4.98
N THR A 424 -16.07 25.15 -6.02
CA THR A 424 -15.92 26.03 -7.20
C THR A 424 -16.03 27.50 -6.83
N LEU A 425 -17.00 27.88 -5.97
CA LEU A 425 -17.15 29.25 -5.49
C LEU A 425 -15.88 29.75 -4.79
N ILE A 426 -15.31 28.95 -3.89
CA ILE A 426 -14.08 29.28 -3.16
C ILE A 426 -12.89 29.39 -4.11
N ALA A 427 -12.74 28.47 -5.06
CA ALA A 427 -11.67 28.50 -6.06
C ALA A 427 -11.72 29.77 -6.92
N LEU A 428 -12.93 30.20 -7.32
CA LEU A 428 -13.12 31.42 -8.11
C LEU A 428 -12.83 32.68 -7.28
N CYS A 429 -13.26 32.73 -6.02
CA CYS A 429 -12.95 33.86 -5.13
C CYS A 429 -11.46 33.93 -4.81
N SER A 430 -10.81 32.78 -4.60
CA SER A 430 -9.37 32.67 -4.34
C SER A 430 -8.54 33.29 -5.46
N ILE A 431 -8.81 32.92 -6.73
CA ILE A 431 -8.09 33.49 -7.87
C ILE A 431 -8.47 34.96 -8.12
N ALA A 432 -9.75 35.34 -7.96
CA ALA A 432 -10.20 36.71 -8.17
C ALA A 432 -9.56 37.70 -7.18
N LEU A 433 -9.31 37.25 -5.95
CA LEU A 433 -8.68 38.04 -4.89
C LEU A 433 -7.16 37.87 -4.84
N GLY A 434 -6.59 36.96 -5.63
CA GLY A 434 -5.16 36.62 -5.57
C GLY A 434 -4.74 36.07 -4.20
N LYS A 435 -5.67 35.48 -3.44
CA LYS A 435 -5.42 34.97 -2.09
C LYS A 435 -5.47 33.44 -2.09
N PRO A 436 -4.45 32.76 -1.58
CA PRO A 436 -4.48 31.31 -1.45
C PRO A 436 -5.44 30.88 -0.34
N THR A 437 -5.90 29.63 -0.41
CA THR A 437 -6.63 29.03 0.71
C THR A 437 -5.70 28.70 1.87
N VAL A 438 -6.27 28.54 3.07
CA VAL A 438 -5.52 28.07 4.23
C VAL A 438 -4.84 26.74 3.91
N GLY A 439 -3.57 26.60 4.27
CA GLY A 439 -2.81 25.40 3.96
C GLY A 439 -3.42 24.12 4.55
N THR A 440 -3.26 23.00 3.84
CA THR A 440 -3.79 21.67 4.22
C THR A 440 -5.31 21.61 4.46
N LEU A 441 -6.07 22.47 3.78
CA LEU A 441 -7.53 22.57 3.89
C LEU A 441 -8.25 21.61 2.94
N ALA A 442 -9.17 20.81 3.48
CA ALA A 442 -10.20 20.12 2.71
C ALA A 442 -11.53 20.88 2.83
N VAL A 443 -12.16 21.20 1.70
CA VAL A 443 -13.48 21.84 1.64
C VAL A 443 -14.55 20.76 1.59
N LEU A 444 -15.42 20.70 2.61
CA LEU A 444 -16.57 19.81 2.63
C LEU A 444 -17.88 20.58 2.57
N GLY A 445 -18.93 19.90 2.09
CA GLY A 445 -20.28 20.42 2.01
C GLY A 445 -20.59 21.02 0.65
N GLU A 446 -21.85 21.44 0.49
CA GLU A 446 -22.36 21.94 -0.79
C GLU A 446 -23.35 23.08 -0.56
N ILE A 447 -23.58 23.90 -1.59
CA ILE A 447 -24.57 24.97 -1.60
C ILE A 447 -25.60 24.80 -2.72
N SER A 448 -26.84 25.21 -2.45
CA SER A 448 -27.86 25.36 -3.49
C SER A 448 -27.68 26.66 -4.28
N ILE A 449 -28.43 26.83 -5.37
CA ILE A 449 -28.50 28.09 -6.15
C ILE A 449 -28.94 29.28 -5.28
N SER A 450 -29.78 29.05 -4.27
CA SER A 450 -30.22 30.09 -3.33
C SER A 450 -29.20 30.39 -2.22
N GLY A 451 -28.09 29.65 -2.16
CA GLY A 451 -27.08 29.77 -1.10
C GLY A 451 -27.39 28.98 0.16
N SER A 452 -28.36 28.07 0.13
CA SER A 452 -28.70 27.23 1.28
C SER A 452 -27.65 26.15 1.48
N MET A 453 -27.26 25.90 2.72
CA MET A 453 -26.23 24.92 3.05
C MET A 453 -26.75 23.49 2.99
N ILE A 454 -26.00 22.61 2.31
CA ILE A 454 -26.26 21.18 2.22
C ILE A 454 -25.23 20.45 3.10
N LYS A 455 -25.73 19.51 3.91
CA LYS A 455 -24.90 18.72 4.83
C LYS A 455 -23.98 17.75 4.09
N VAL A 456 -22.92 17.32 4.76
CA VAL A 456 -21.97 16.32 4.26
C VAL A 456 -22.55 14.92 4.48
N ASP A 457 -22.49 14.08 3.45
CA ASP A 457 -22.88 12.66 3.56
C ASP A 457 -21.74 11.85 4.18
N GLU A 458 -22.06 10.90 5.07
CA GLU A 458 -21.10 10.00 5.71
C GLU A 458 -19.88 10.73 6.31
N LEU A 459 -20.13 11.67 7.21
CA LEU A 459 -19.11 12.57 7.75
C LEU A 459 -17.87 11.83 8.29
N ALA A 460 -18.04 10.73 9.03
CA ALA A 460 -16.92 9.94 9.55
C ALA A 460 -16.03 9.38 8.44
N ASN A 461 -16.63 8.79 7.39
CA ASN A 461 -15.89 8.24 6.25
C ASN A 461 -15.21 9.37 5.45
N THR A 462 -15.90 10.50 5.28
CA THR A 462 -15.35 11.67 4.59
C THR A 462 -14.15 12.24 5.32
N LEU A 463 -14.24 12.40 6.64
CA LEU A 463 -13.11 12.83 7.47
C LEU A 463 -11.96 11.83 7.43
N GLN A 464 -12.22 10.53 7.36
CA GLN A 464 -11.15 9.55 7.23
C GLN A 464 -10.39 9.74 5.90
N VAL A 465 -11.10 9.93 4.78
CA VAL A 465 -10.45 10.22 3.50
C VAL A 465 -9.67 11.54 3.55
N CYS A 466 -10.17 12.56 4.24
CA CYS A 466 -9.41 13.80 4.48
C CYS A 466 -8.08 13.52 5.19
N LEU A 467 -8.06 12.65 6.21
CA LEU A 467 -6.87 12.33 7.00
C LEU A 467 -5.86 11.57 6.14
N ASP A 468 -6.33 10.51 5.48
CA ASP A 468 -5.53 9.66 4.60
C ASP A 468 -4.93 10.49 3.44
N SER A 469 -5.65 11.52 2.99
CA SER A 469 -5.23 12.44 1.94
C SER A 469 -4.33 13.58 2.41
N GLY A 470 -4.13 13.72 3.72
CA GLY A 470 -3.20 14.68 4.32
C GLY A 470 -3.77 16.03 4.72
N ALA A 471 -5.10 16.19 4.76
CA ALA A 471 -5.71 17.39 5.34
C ALA A 471 -5.41 17.48 6.84
N LYS A 472 -5.10 18.68 7.32
CA LYS A 472 -5.04 19.00 8.76
C LYS A 472 -6.16 19.96 9.17
N LYS A 473 -6.79 20.62 8.20
CA LYS A 473 -7.91 21.52 8.40
C LYS A 473 -9.09 21.12 7.53
N VAL A 474 -10.29 21.23 8.07
CA VAL A 474 -11.51 20.85 7.37
C VAL A 474 -12.51 21.98 7.46
N LEU A 475 -12.95 22.50 6.32
CA LEU A 475 -14.05 23.44 6.26
C LEU A 475 -15.36 22.64 6.26
N LEU A 476 -16.20 22.84 7.29
CA LEU A 476 -17.39 22.01 7.52
C LEU A 476 -18.65 22.86 7.75
N PRO A 477 -19.79 22.56 7.11
CA PRO A 477 -21.01 23.34 7.34
C PRO A 477 -21.53 23.05 8.74
N SER A 478 -22.01 24.08 9.43
CA SER A 478 -22.59 23.95 10.78
C SER A 478 -23.79 23.00 10.82
N THR A 479 -24.49 22.81 9.70
CA THR A 479 -25.57 21.81 9.56
C THR A 479 -25.09 20.37 9.72
N SER A 480 -23.79 20.08 9.54
CA SER A 480 -23.20 18.75 9.74
C SER A 480 -22.67 18.54 11.17
N ALA A 481 -22.79 19.54 12.05
CA ALA A 481 -22.33 19.42 13.44
C ALA A 481 -23.05 18.33 14.23
N ALA A 482 -24.31 18.03 13.88
CA ALA A 482 -25.08 16.96 14.52
C ALA A 482 -24.47 15.56 14.28
N ASP A 483 -23.79 15.37 13.15
CA ASP A 483 -23.21 14.09 12.75
C ASP A 483 -21.81 13.85 13.37
N LEU A 484 -21.24 14.84 14.07
CA LEU A 484 -19.93 14.73 14.73
C LEU A 484 -19.91 13.69 15.85
N GLY A 485 -21.06 13.42 16.48
CA GLY A 485 -21.16 12.38 17.51
C GLY A 485 -20.90 10.97 16.96
N ALA A 486 -20.99 10.76 15.65
CA ALA A 486 -20.68 9.49 15.00
C ALA A 486 -19.19 9.36 14.59
N VAL A 487 -18.40 10.43 14.75
CA VAL A 487 -16.99 10.45 14.36
C VAL A 487 -16.12 10.00 15.55
N PRO A 488 -15.17 9.06 15.37
CA PRO A 488 -14.25 8.65 16.43
C PRO A 488 -13.46 9.84 17.02
N PRO A 489 -13.27 9.90 18.35
CA PRO A 489 -12.53 11.01 18.98
C PRO A 489 -11.09 11.18 18.47
N GLU A 490 -10.41 10.08 18.14
CA GLU A 490 -9.05 10.10 17.59
C GLU A 490 -8.99 10.77 16.21
N LEU A 491 -9.99 10.49 15.36
CA LEU A 491 -10.11 11.11 14.04
C LEU A 491 -10.43 12.61 14.18
N MET A 492 -11.35 12.97 15.09
CA MET A 492 -11.64 14.37 15.41
C MET A 492 -10.42 15.13 15.92
N GLY A 493 -9.58 14.50 16.75
CA GLY A 493 -8.34 15.08 17.28
C GLY A 493 -7.27 15.35 16.21
N SER A 494 -7.40 14.77 15.01
CA SER A 494 -6.46 14.94 13.91
C SER A 494 -6.71 16.21 13.07
N PHE A 495 -7.83 16.90 13.29
CA PHE A 495 -8.24 18.06 12.48
C PHE A 495 -8.48 19.33 13.28
N GLN A 496 -8.13 20.46 12.67
CA GLN A 496 -8.73 21.75 13.00
C GLN A 496 -10.01 21.92 12.16
N ILE A 497 -11.18 21.74 12.78
CA ILE A 497 -12.48 21.95 12.12
C ILE A 497 -12.81 23.44 12.08
N ILE A 498 -13.13 23.93 10.89
CA ILE A 498 -13.52 25.32 10.63
C ILE A 498 -14.99 25.31 10.20
N PHE A 499 -15.88 25.66 11.13
CA PHE A 499 -17.31 25.71 10.83
C PHE A 499 -17.69 26.94 10.02
N TYR A 500 -18.61 26.80 9.09
CA TYR A 500 -19.19 27.92 8.38
C TYR A 500 -20.72 27.85 8.30
N ASN A 501 -21.36 29.02 8.22
CA ASN A 501 -22.83 29.16 8.28
C ASN A 501 -23.46 29.61 6.97
N SER A 502 -22.69 30.22 6.06
CA SER A 502 -23.13 30.64 4.73
C SER A 502 -22.03 30.46 3.69
N ALA A 503 -22.36 30.59 2.42
CA ALA A 503 -21.40 30.49 1.32
C ALA A 503 -20.31 31.59 1.41
N GLU A 504 -20.67 32.81 1.80
CA GLU A 504 -19.74 33.92 2.00
C GLU A 504 -18.79 33.66 3.18
N ASP A 505 -19.33 33.21 4.32
CA ASP A 505 -18.56 32.82 5.49
C ASP A 505 -17.57 31.68 5.16
N ALA A 506 -18.00 30.72 4.33
CA ALA A 506 -17.13 29.66 3.82
C ALA A 506 -15.94 30.22 3.04
N VAL A 507 -16.17 31.20 2.16
CA VAL A 507 -15.12 31.86 1.37
C VAL A 507 -14.15 32.61 2.28
N PHE A 508 -14.65 33.41 3.23
CA PHE A 508 -13.79 34.17 4.14
C PHE A 508 -12.89 33.25 4.97
N LYS A 509 -13.48 32.22 5.58
CA LYS A 509 -12.75 31.23 6.38
C LYS A 509 -11.76 30.40 5.56
N ALA A 510 -12.14 30.00 4.35
CA ALA A 510 -11.25 29.26 3.45
C ALA A 510 -10.02 30.07 3.03
N LEU A 511 -10.15 31.41 2.93
CA LEU A 511 -9.08 32.34 2.57
C LEU A 511 -8.34 32.91 3.80
N GLY A 512 -8.68 32.49 5.02
CA GLY A 512 -8.06 32.97 6.25
C GLY A 512 -8.33 34.45 6.55
N VAL A 513 -9.49 34.96 6.12
CA VAL A 513 -9.94 36.32 6.42
C VAL A 513 -11.01 36.22 7.52
N GLU A 514 -10.81 36.94 8.63
CA GLU A 514 -11.80 37.07 9.72
C GLU A 514 -12.93 38.05 9.37
#